data_AF-A0A2P6FBP7-F1
#
_entry.id   AF-A0A2P6FBP7-F1
#
_cell.length_a   1.000
_cell.length_b   1.000
_cell.length_c   1.000
_cell.angle_alpha   90.00
_cell.angle_beta   90.00
_cell.angle_gamma   90.00
#
_symmetry.space_group_name_H-M   'P 1'
#
loop_
_entity.id
_entity.type
_entity.pdbx_description
1 polymer ?
#
loop_
_entity_poly.entity_id
_entity_poly.type
_entity_poly.pdbx_seq_one_letter_code
_entity_poly.pdbx_strand_id
1 'polypeptide(L)'
;MKNTIKIVQYQNEIDKLAKVDVSVLEGHLSYSEQAIIGAFESSDRKIKAGIINTLLNGFLGGLFISIGYIAALYAIQGITTTGIKQVIFGIIFPVGLLLVTFLGGGIYTSHCVGFINAATGHANPWLFVRNLLLIFLGNFIGCLFAAVIIYYAAVFGHQTTTDLNSFAGQTMNMIQHKIGSIGEALAHGQAVTGSDMGITFLNSLMSGIFCNILVAATLYVTYFSKSPTASILCIFFVLLAFCISGFQHVVANSFIFWMNVLMLGTTMFGTEVLSGSSVGYFAGFNLLPAFIGNFLGGAIIIPTVAYFIAHKKVVATAVNLKKENYASKIKILQLKAGFAEIIDNNFVLDQTKFNNAISNVQLPVKKHWFVKKTKN
;
A
#
# COMPACT_ATOMS: atom_id res chain seq x y z
N MET A 1 17.86 35.03 -11.61
CA MET A 1 18.54 34.20 -12.62
C MET A 1 18.35 32.69 -12.44
N LYS A 2 18.73 32.07 -11.31
CA LYS A 2 18.62 30.59 -11.10
C LYS A 2 17.20 30.02 -11.25
N ASN A 3 16.18 30.73 -10.77
CA ASN A 3 14.77 30.33 -10.91
C ASN A 3 14.31 30.43 -12.37
N THR A 4 14.67 31.51 -13.07
CA THR A 4 14.36 31.72 -14.49
C THR A 4 14.96 30.63 -15.38
N ILE A 5 16.22 30.23 -15.14
CA ILE A 5 16.86 29.11 -15.85
C ILE A 5 16.06 27.81 -15.67
N LYS A 6 15.62 27.51 -14.44
CA LYS A 6 14.81 26.30 -14.16
C LYS A 6 13.44 26.36 -14.84
N ILE A 7 12.81 27.53 -14.92
CA ILE A 7 11.55 27.71 -15.63
C ILE A 7 11.74 27.36 -17.12
N VAL A 8 12.75 27.93 -17.77
CA VAL A 8 13.05 27.64 -19.19
C VAL A 8 13.38 26.16 -19.40
N GLN A 9 14.11 25.53 -18.48
CA GLN A 9 14.37 24.09 -18.52
C GLN A 9 13.08 23.26 -18.48
N TYR A 10 12.15 23.58 -17.58
CA TYR A 10 10.87 22.87 -17.50
C TYR A 10 9.98 23.13 -18.71
N GLN A 11 9.98 24.35 -19.26
CA GLN A 11 9.23 24.67 -20.48
C GLN A 11 9.74 23.83 -21.66
N ASN A 12 11.06 23.74 -21.85
CA ASN A 12 11.64 22.90 -22.89
C ASN A 12 11.31 21.42 -22.73
N GLU A 13 11.20 20.91 -21.50
CA GLU A 13 10.74 19.53 -21.27
C GLU A 13 9.25 19.35 -21.59
N ILE A 14 8.40 20.33 -21.28
CA ILE A 14 6.99 20.33 -21.70
C ILE A 14 6.87 20.31 -23.22
N ASP A 15 7.65 21.13 -23.94
CA ASP A 15 7.61 21.21 -25.40
C ASP A 15 8.09 19.91 -26.06
N LYS A 16 9.06 19.21 -25.45
CA LYS A 16 9.44 17.85 -25.88
C LYS A 16 8.30 16.85 -25.69
N LEU A 17 7.65 16.90 -24.52
CA LEU A 17 6.54 16.00 -24.19
C LEU A 17 5.29 16.29 -25.03
N ALA A 18 5.08 17.51 -25.49
CA ALA A 18 3.97 17.89 -26.38
C ALA A 18 4.03 17.19 -27.76
N LYS A 19 5.17 16.63 -28.14
CA LYS A 19 5.34 15.84 -29.37
C LYS A 19 4.86 14.40 -29.24
N VAL A 20 4.60 13.93 -28.02
CA VAL A 20 4.10 12.57 -27.79
C VAL A 20 2.60 12.55 -28.03
N ASP A 21 2.14 11.62 -28.87
CA ASP A 21 0.72 11.43 -29.13
C ASP A 21 0.00 10.89 -27.88
N VAL A 22 -0.96 11.67 -27.38
CA VAL A 22 -1.81 11.34 -26.24
C VAL A 22 -3.28 11.12 -26.63
N SER A 23 -3.60 11.16 -27.93
CA SER A 23 -4.97 11.00 -28.47
C SER A 23 -5.61 9.67 -28.11
N VAL A 24 -4.79 8.65 -27.78
CA VAL A 24 -5.24 7.34 -27.30
C VAL A 24 -6.08 7.41 -26.01
N LEU A 25 -6.07 8.57 -25.31
CA LEU A 25 -6.88 8.84 -24.12
C LEU A 25 -8.23 9.53 -24.43
N GLU A 26 -8.43 10.06 -25.65
CA GLU A 26 -9.60 10.88 -26.01
C GLU A 26 -10.83 10.05 -26.43
N GLY A 27 -10.64 8.75 -26.66
CA GLY A 27 -11.71 7.82 -27.03
C GLY A 27 -12.43 7.18 -25.84
N HIS A 28 -13.44 6.36 -26.14
CA HIS A 28 -14.10 5.53 -25.14
C HIS A 28 -13.11 4.54 -24.52
N LEU A 29 -12.91 4.62 -23.21
CA LEU A 29 -12.07 3.69 -22.45
C LEU A 29 -12.93 2.53 -21.94
N SER A 30 -12.50 1.29 -22.17
CA SER A 30 -13.10 0.13 -21.51
C SER A 30 -12.93 0.21 -19.98
N TYR A 31 -13.75 -0.51 -19.23
CA TYR A 31 -13.64 -0.57 -17.77
C TYR A 31 -12.23 -0.97 -17.30
N SER A 32 -11.59 -1.93 -17.98
CA SER A 32 -10.23 -2.36 -17.66
C SER A 32 -9.20 -1.24 -17.85
N GLU A 33 -9.35 -0.43 -18.90
CA GLU A 33 -8.41 0.66 -19.19
C GLU A 33 -8.60 1.82 -18.22
N GLN A 34 -9.84 2.17 -17.87
CA GLN A 34 -10.14 3.16 -16.83
C GLN A 34 -9.52 2.75 -15.48
N ALA A 35 -9.68 1.48 -15.11
CA ALA A 35 -9.10 0.92 -13.90
C ALA A 35 -7.57 1.05 -13.87
N ILE A 36 -6.90 0.69 -14.96
CA ILE A 36 -5.43 0.73 -15.06
C ILE A 36 -4.90 2.16 -15.04
N ILE A 37 -5.51 3.08 -15.80
CA ILE A 37 -5.14 4.50 -15.82
C ILE A 37 -5.32 5.12 -14.43
N GLY A 38 -6.50 4.93 -13.82
CA GLY A 38 -6.79 5.49 -12.50
C GLY A 38 -5.88 4.94 -11.40
N ALA A 39 -5.56 3.64 -11.44
CA ALA A 39 -4.61 3.03 -10.51
C ALA A 39 -3.19 3.60 -10.69
N PHE A 40 -2.77 3.83 -11.94
CA PHE A 40 -1.47 4.42 -12.26
C PHE A 40 -1.35 5.86 -11.73
N GLU A 41 -2.37 6.69 -11.97
CA GLU A 41 -2.43 8.08 -11.46
C GLU A 41 -2.47 8.14 -9.93
N SER A 42 -3.30 7.28 -9.31
CA SER A 42 -3.40 7.17 -7.86
C SER A 42 -2.07 6.79 -7.23
N SER A 43 -1.35 5.84 -7.84
CA SER A 43 -0.04 5.40 -7.38
C SER A 43 1.03 6.49 -7.54
N ASP A 44 1.01 7.26 -8.63
CA ASP A 44 1.91 8.41 -8.81
C ASP A 44 1.71 9.48 -7.72
N ARG A 45 0.46 9.79 -7.37
CA ARG A 45 0.14 10.71 -6.27
C ARG A 45 0.66 10.20 -4.92
N LYS A 46 0.46 8.91 -4.63
CA LYS A 46 0.97 8.26 -3.39
C LYS A 46 2.50 8.33 -3.29
N ILE A 47 3.22 8.13 -4.40
CA ILE A 47 4.69 8.22 -4.43
C ILE A 47 5.17 9.66 -4.16
N LYS A 48 4.43 10.66 -4.63
CA LYS A 48 4.78 12.08 -4.46
C LYS A 48 4.36 12.65 -3.10
N ALA A 49 3.60 11.91 -2.30
CA ALA A 49 3.14 12.36 -1.00
C ALA A 49 4.30 12.71 -0.04
N GLY A 50 4.06 13.69 0.82
CA GLY A 50 4.98 14.11 1.87
C GLY A 50 5.04 13.10 3.02
N ILE A 51 6.16 13.09 3.76
CA ILE A 51 6.46 12.10 4.80
C ILE A 51 5.35 12.00 5.86
N ILE A 52 4.92 13.15 6.40
CA ILE A 52 3.88 13.20 7.45
C ILE A 52 2.56 12.66 6.91
N ASN A 53 2.15 13.10 5.71
CA ASN A 53 0.91 12.63 5.10
C ASN A 53 0.96 11.11 4.86
N THR A 54 2.09 10.56 4.38
CA THR A 54 2.25 9.12 4.20
C THR A 54 2.16 8.38 5.53
N LEU A 55 2.82 8.85 6.59
CA LEU A 55 2.76 8.21 7.91
C LEU A 55 1.35 8.24 8.52
N LEU A 56 0.64 9.37 8.46
CA LEU A 56 -0.72 9.50 8.99
C LEU A 56 -1.72 8.63 8.22
N ASN A 57 -1.62 8.60 6.88
CA ASN A 57 -2.41 7.68 6.07
C ASN A 57 -2.09 6.22 6.41
N GLY A 58 -0.82 5.90 6.63
CA GLY A 58 -0.40 4.57 7.07
C GLY A 58 -1.00 4.20 8.42
N PHE A 59 -0.95 5.12 9.39
CA PHE A 59 -1.55 4.93 10.70
C PHE A 59 -3.04 4.61 10.62
N LEU A 60 -3.82 5.42 9.89
CA LEU A 60 -5.24 5.15 9.66
C LEU A 60 -5.46 3.80 8.96
N GLY A 61 -4.62 3.47 7.97
CA GLY A 61 -4.64 2.18 7.30
C GLY A 61 -4.48 1.00 8.25
N GLY A 62 -3.49 1.06 9.15
CA GLY A 62 -3.26 0.01 10.15
C GLY A 62 -4.38 -0.10 11.17
N LEU A 63 -4.89 1.05 11.63
CA LEU A 63 -6.02 1.12 12.56
C LEU A 63 -7.28 0.48 11.96
N PHE A 64 -7.69 0.87 10.75
CA PHE A 64 -8.91 0.37 10.13
C PHE A 64 -8.83 -1.11 9.77
N ILE A 65 -7.67 -1.61 9.31
CA ILE A 65 -7.45 -3.05 9.14
C ILE A 65 -7.63 -3.80 10.47
N SER A 66 -7.09 -3.24 11.55
CA SER A 66 -7.22 -3.85 12.88
C SER A 66 -8.68 -3.88 13.36
N ILE A 67 -9.45 -2.81 13.13
CA ILE A 67 -10.89 -2.78 13.45
C ILE A 67 -11.65 -3.89 12.70
N GLY A 68 -11.39 -4.06 11.40
CA GLY A 68 -11.98 -5.15 10.62
C GLY A 68 -11.61 -6.52 11.17
N TYR A 69 -10.35 -6.71 11.56
CA TYR A 69 -9.87 -7.94 12.19
C TYR A 69 -10.55 -8.20 13.54
N ILE A 70 -10.65 -7.20 14.41
CA ILE A 70 -11.31 -7.29 15.72
C ILE A 70 -12.77 -7.71 15.55
N ALA A 71 -13.51 -7.02 14.68
CA ALA A 71 -14.91 -7.35 14.40
C ALA A 71 -15.06 -8.80 13.89
N ALA A 72 -14.17 -9.24 13.00
CA ALA A 72 -14.19 -10.59 12.47
C ALA A 72 -13.86 -11.65 13.55
N LEU A 73 -12.96 -11.36 14.50
CA LEU A 73 -12.69 -12.24 15.65
C LEU A 73 -13.88 -12.35 16.60
N TYR A 74 -14.62 -11.25 16.82
CA TYR A 74 -15.87 -11.29 17.58
C TYR A 74 -16.95 -12.11 16.88
N ALA A 75 -17.07 -11.97 15.55
CA ALA A 75 -18.10 -12.65 14.77
C ALA A 75 -17.96 -14.18 14.75
N ILE A 76 -16.75 -14.71 14.96
CA ILE A 76 -16.49 -16.16 14.95
C ILE A 76 -16.50 -16.80 16.33
N GLN A 77 -16.81 -16.05 17.39
CA GLN A 77 -16.91 -16.58 18.76
C GLN A 77 -18.03 -17.63 18.85
N GLY A 78 -17.75 -18.73 19.54
CA GLY A 78 -18.71 -19.82 19.75
C GLY A 78 -18.93 -20.73 18.53
N ILE A 79 -18.36 -20.39 17.38
CA ILE A 79 -18.41 -21.24 16.18
C ILE A 79 -17.34 -22.31 16.33
N THR A 80 -17.64 -23.56 16.01
CA THR A 80 -16.66 -24.67 16.06
C THR A 80 -16.25 -25.14 14.67
N THR A 81 -17.16 -25.07 13.69
CA THR A 81 -16.90 -25.49 12.31
C THR A 81 -15.98 -24.52 11.56
N THR A 82 -14.80 -24.99 11.16
CA THR A 82 -13.77 -24.20 10.47
C THR A 82 -14.26 -23.50 9.21
N GLY A 83 -15.02 -24.20 8.35
CA GLY A 83 -15.54 -23.60 7.11
C GLY A 83 -16.50 -22.43 7.37
N ILE A 84 -17.36 -22.55 8.39
CA ILE A 84 -18.29 -21.48 8.78
C ILE A 84 -17.52 -20.29 9.36
N LYS A 85 -16.49 -20.55 10.20
CA LYS A 85 -15.59 -19.48 10.70
C LYS A 85 -14.97 -18.69 9.55
N GLN A 86 -14.42 -19.37 8.55
CA GLN A 86 -13.76 -18.73 7.41
C GLN A 86 -14.71 -17.85 6.61
N VAL A 87 -15.93 -18.33 6.36
CA VAL A 87 -16.95 -17.55 5.63
C VAL A 87 -17.37 -16.31 6.42
N ILE A 88 -17.70 -16.46 7.71
CA ILE A 88 -18.12 -15.32 8.54
C ILE A 88 -16.98 -14.32 8.72
N PHE A 89 -15.77 -14.80 9.00
CA PHE A 89 -14.59 -13.95 9.07
C PHE A 89 -14.42 -13.17 7.77
N GLY A 90 -14.53 -13.83 6.62
CA GLY A 90 -14.37 -13.21 5.31
C GLY A 90 -15.47 -12.23 4.91
N ILE A 91 -16.68 -12.38 5.43
CA ILE A 91 -17.77 -11.41 5.22
C ILE A 91 -17.53 -10.14 6.05
N ILE A 92 -17.03 -10.27 7.27
CA ILE A 92 -16.88 -9.15 8.21
C ILE A 92 -15.56 -8.39 8.02
N PHE A 93 -14.46 -9.09 7.75
CA PHE A 93 -13.13 -8.48 7.60
C PHE A 93 -13.05 -7.32 6.58
N PRO A 94 -13.71 -7.38 5.40
CA PRO A 94 -13.68 -6.32 4.40
C PRO A 94 -14.10 -4.93 4.91
N VAL A 95 -14.85 -4.84 6.02
CA VAL A 95 -15.20 -3.55 6.66
C VAL A 95 -13.96 -2.68 6.86
N GLY A 96 -12.84 -3.26 7.32
CA GLY A 96 -11.60 -2.51 7.54
C GLY A 96 -11.04 -1.87 6.27
N LEU A 97 -11.02 -2.60 5.15
CA LEU A 97 -10.53 -2.09 3.86
C LEU A 97 -11.49 -1.11 3.20
N LEU A 98 -12.80 -1.27 3.39
CA LEU A 98 -13.78 -0.28 2.95
C LEU A 98 -13.57 1.05 3.67
N LEU A 99 -13.35 1.05 4.99
CA LEU A 99 -13.01 2.26 5.75
C LEU A 99 -11.76 2.94 5.19
N VAL A 100 -10.69 2.19 4.91
CA VAL A 100 -9.47 2.75 4.29
C VAL A 100 -9.74 3.39 2.93
N THR A 101 -10.60 2.76 2.12
CA THR A 101 -10.89 3.23 0.76
C THR A 101 -11.67 4.54 0.76
N PHE A 102 -12.62 4.73 1.69
CA PHE A 102 -13.55 5.86 1.66
C PHE A 102 -13.29 6.95 2.70
N LEU A 103 -12.81 6.63 3.90
CA LEU A 103 -12.45 7.63 4.93
C LEU A 103 -11.04 8.17 4.76
N GLY A 104 -10.25 7.56 3.87
CA GLY A 104 -8.85 7.86 3.71
C GLY A 104 -7.97 6.98 4.59
N GLY A 105 -6.71 6.86 4.18
CA GLY A 105 -5.78 5.88 4.71
C GLY A 105 -5.01 5.23 3.56
N GLY A 106 -3.84 4.70 3.89
CA GLY A 106 -2.98 4.05 2.91
C GLY A 106 -2.46 2.75 3.48
N ILE A 107 -2.39 1.73 2.64
CA ILE A 107 -1.91 0.40 3.03
C ILE A 107 -0.71 0.07 2.16
N TYR A 108 0.31 -0.54 2.75
CA TYR A 108 1.50 -1.08 2.07
C TYR A 108 1.13 -1.87 0.80
N THR A 109 0.15 -2.76 0.91
CA THR A 109 -0.27 -3.65 -0.18
C THR A 109 -0.74 -2.91 -1.42
N SER A 110 -1.54 -1.85 -1.27
CA SER A 110 -1.96 -1.01 -2.41
C SER A 110 -0.87 -0.02 -2.87
N HIS A 111 0.10 0.32 -2.01
CA HIS A 111 1.26 1.14 -2.41
C HIS A 111 2.23 0.37 -3.29
N CYS A 112 2.24 -0.97 -3.22
CA CYS A 112 3.07 -1.82 -4.08
C CYS A 112 2.81 -1.55 -5.57
N VAL A 113 1.57 -1.20 -5.96
CA VAL A 113 1.21 -0.88 -7.36
C VAL A 113 2.09 0.22 -7.95
N GLY A 114 2.56 1.16 -7.13
CA GLY A 114 3.46 2.23 -7.54
C GLY A 114 4.82 1.78 -8.07
N PHE A 115 5.16 0.50 -7.93
CA PHE A 115 6.35 -0.07 -8.55
C PHE A 115 6.37 0.17 -10.05
N ILE A 116 5.23 0.03 -10.74
CA ILE A 116 5.20 0.22 -12.19
C ILE A 116 5.55 1.65 -12.59
N ASN A 117 5.11 2.65 -11.82
CA ASN A 117 5.46 4.06 -12.04
C ASN A 117 6.98 4.27 -11.93
N ALA A 118 7.62 3.65 -10.93
CA ALA A 118 9.06 3.73 -10.72
C ALA A 118 9.86 2.96 -11.77
N ALA A 119 9.47 1.70 -12.04
CA ALA A 119 10.16 0.80 -12.96
C ALA A 119 10.18 1.31 -14.41
N THR A 120 9.13 2.01 -14.81
CA THR A 120 9.00 2.61 -16.16
C THR A 120 9.61 4.01 -16.26
N GLY A 121 10.25 4.52 -15.20
CA GLY A 121 10.89 5.85 -15.21
C GLY A 121 9.91 7.03 -15.18
N HIS A 122 8.66 6.79 -14.77
CA HIS A 122 7.64 7.83 -14.64
C HIS A 122 7.63 8.48 -13.25
N ALA A 123 8.07 7.76 -12.23
CA ALA A 123 8.28 8.24 -10.87
C ALA A 123 9.72 7.97 -10.41
N ASN A 124 10.18 8.71 -9.38
CA ASN A 124 11.50 8.49 -8.81
C ASN A 124 11.50 7.21 -7.93
N PRO A 125 12.36 6.21 -8.22
CA PRO A 125 12.41 4.96 -7.47
C PRO A 125 12.69 5.13 -5.97
N TRP A 126 13.52 6.11 -5.58
CA TRP A 126 13.81 6.38 -4.17
C TRP A 126 12.60 6.94 -3.43
N LEU A 127 11.83 7.81 -4.08
CA LEU A 127 10.57 8.32 -3.52
C LEU A 127 9.55 7.20 -3.36
N PHE A 128 9.51 6.25 -4.30
CA PHE A 128 8.67 5.04 -4.20
C PHE A 128 9.07 4.20 -2.98
N VAL A 129 10.34 3.77 -2.89
CA VAL A 129 10.82 2.93 -1.77
C VAL A 129 10.62 3.65 -0.43
N ARG A 130 10.96 4.94 -0.35
CA ARG A 130 10.75 5.76 0.86
C ARG A 130 9.29 5.73 1.30
N ASN A 131 8.34 6.05 0.41
CA ASN A 131 6.92 6.09 0.78
C ASN A 131 6.35 4.70 1.03
N LEU A 132 6.85 3.66 0.35
CA LEU A 132 6.45 2.28 0.59
C LEU A 132 6.85 1.80 2.01
N LEU A 133 8.06 2.16 2.47
CA LEU A 133 8.49 1.83 3.83
C LEU A 133 7.80 2.70 4.88
N LEU A 134 7.60 4.01 4.61
CA LEU A 134 6.88 4.90 5.51
C LEU A 134 5.42 4.50 5.68
N ILE A 135 4.73 4.10 4.60
CA ILE A 135 3.34 3.65 4.73
C ILE A 135 3.24 2.37 5.54
N PHE A 136 4.18 1.43 5.36
CA PHE A 136 4.22 0.21 6.15
C PHE A 136 4.52 0.50 7.62
N LEU A 137 5.46 1.41 7.90
CA LEU A 137 5.74 1.85 9.27
C LEU A 137 4.49 2.48 9.91
N GLY A 138 3.79 3.36 9.19
CA GLY A 138 2.52 3.92 9.64
C GLY A 138 1.49 2.81 9.92
N ASN A 139 1.34 1.84 9.00
CA ASN A 139 0.46 0.69 9.19
C ASN A 139 0.83 -0.10 10.46
N PHE A 140 2.11 -0.37 10.66
CA PHE A 140 2.62 -1.11 11.81
C PHE A 140 2.32 -0.41 13.14
N ILE A 141 2.48 0.92 13.18
CA ILE A 141 2.15 1.75 14.37
C ILE A 141 0.63 1.82 14.58
N GLY A 142 -0.17 1.95 13.52
CA GLY A 142 -1.63 1.94 13.61
C GLY A 142 -2.17 0.60 14.15
N CYS A 143 -1.57 -0.51 13.72
CA CYS A 143 -1.87 -1.84 14.26
C CYS A 143 -1.48 -1.97 15.73
N LEU A 144 -0.31 -1.45 16.14
CA LEU A 144 0.09 -1.43 17.56
C LEU A 144 -0.92 -0.67 18.41
N PHE A 145 -1.32 0.52 17.96
CA PHE A 145 -2.29 1.36 18.66
C PHE A 145 -3.61 0.62 18.88
N ALA A 146 -4.15 0.00 17.83
CA ALA A 146 -5.37 -0.79 17.93
C ALA A 146 -5.19 -2.03 18.84
N ALA A 147 -4.07 -2.73 18.73
CA ALA A 147 -3.74 -3.90 19.55
C ALA A 147 -3.66 -3.56 21.04
N VAL A 148 -3.01 -2.46 21.41
CA VAL A 148 -2.94 -1.99 22.81
C VAL A 148 -4.32 -1.70 23.36
N ILE A 149 -5.16 -0.96 22.61
CA ILE A 149 -6.51 -0.62 23.05
C ILE A 149 -7.35 -1.89 23.26
N ILE A 150 -7.40 -2.78 22.26
CA ILE A 150 -8.25 -3.97 22.37
C ILE A 150 -7.73 -4.96 23.40
N TYR A 151 -6.42 -5.04 23.60
CA TYR A 151 -5.83 -5.85 24.65
C TYR A 151 -6.32 -5.40 26.03
N TYR A 152 -6.24 -4.11 26.36
CA TYR A 152 -6.73 -3.62 27.65
C TYR A 152 -8.26 -3.64 27.77
N ALA A 153 -8.98 -3.47 26.66
CA ALA A 153 -10.44 -3.49 26.66
C ALA A 153 -11.05 -4.90 26.77
N ALA A 154 -10.41 -5.92 26.19
CA ALA A 154 -11.03 -7.24 25.99
C ALA A 154 -10.18 -8.43 26.47
N VAL A 155 -8.88 -8.26 26.76
CA VAL A 155 -7.97 -9.37 27.10
C VAL A 155 -7.39 -9.23 28.51
N PHE A 156 -6.96 -8.04 28.92
CA PHE A 156 -6.19 -7.82 30.17
C PHE A 156 -6.88 -8.33 31.44
N GLY A 157 -8.21 -8.16 31.56
CA GLY A 157 -8.99 -8.70 32.69
C GLY A 157 -9.39 -10.17 32.58
N HIS A 158 -9.11 -10.82 31.44
CA HIS A 158 -9.54 -12.19 31.11
C HIS A 158 -8.36 -13.10 30.75
N GLN A 159 -7.14 -12.77 31.22
CA GLN A 159 -5.89 -13.46 30.86
C GLN A 159 -5.79 -14.92 31.32
N THR A 160 -6.69 -15.36 32.20
CA THR A 160 -6.73 -16.71 32.79
C THR A 160 -8.04 -17.45 32.45
N THR A 161 -8.72 -17.06 31.36
CA THR A 161 -9.99 -17.68 30.98
C THR A 161 -9.83 -19.14 30.55
N THR A 162 -10.86 -19.95 30.82
CA THR A 162 -10.99 -21.32 30.29
C THR A 162 -11.89 -21.35 29.05
N ASP A 163 -12.41 -20.20 28.60
CA ASP A 163 -13.28 -20.13 27.44
C ASP A 163 -12.49 -19.86 26.15
N LEU A 164 -12.25 -20.91 25.37
CA LEU A 164 -11.65 -20.80 24.03
C LEU A 164 -12.54 -20.02 23.05
N ASN A 165 -13.84 -19.91 23.32
CA ASN A 165 -14.75 -19.14 22.48
C ASN A 165 -14.65 -17.63 22.72
N SER A 166 -13.96 -17.21 23.78
CA SER A 166 -13.71 -15.80 24.06
C SER A 166 -12.86 -15.12 22.97
N PHE A 167 -12.90 -13.79 22.94
CA PHE A 167 -12.03 -12.99 22.07
C PHE A 167 -10.54 -13.34 22.26
N ALA A 168 -10.09 -13.51 23.51
CA ALA A 168 -8.72 -13.88 23.82
C ALA A 168 -8.37 -15.26 23.24
N GLY A 169 -9.26 -16.26 23.41
CA GLY A 169 -9.10 -17.60 22.85
C GLY A 169 -9.06 -17.61 21.31
N GLN A 170 -9.96 -16.87 20.65
CA GLN A 170 -9.92 -16.76 19.18
C GLN A 170 -8.67 -16.00 18.69
N THR A 171 -8.22 -14.98 19.41
CA THR A 171 -6.97 -14.28 19.09
C THR A 171 -5.77 -15.22 19.18
N MET A 172 -5.71 -16.04 20.24
CA MET A 172 -4.69 -17.07 20.44
C MET A 172 -4.64 -18.08 19.29
N ASN A 173 -5.80 -18.65 18.94
CA ASN A 173 -5.94 -19.57 17.82
C ASN A 173 -5.46 -18.93 16.50
N MET A 174 -5.77 -17.64 16.30
CA MET A 174 -5.32 -16.92 15.11
C MET A 174 -3.83 -16.61 15.11
N ILE A 175 -3.20 -16.35 16.27
CA ILE A 175 -1.75 -16.22 16.38
C ILE A 175 -1.09 -17.52 15.91
N GLN A 176 -1.50 -18.66 16.46
CA GLN A 176 -0.95 -19.97 16.11
C GLN A 176 -1.21 -20.31 14.63
N HIS A 177 -2.44 -20.13 14.15
CA HIS A 177 -2.80 -20.37 12.76
C HIS A 177 -1.95 -19.54 11.78
N LYS A 178 -1.60 -18.29 12.13
CA LYS A 178 -0.78 -17.43 11.26
C LYS A 178 0.65 -17.94 11.08
N ILE A 179 1.21 -18.62 12.07
CA ILE A 179 2.55 -19.24 11.98
C ILE A 179 2.51 -20.73 11.60
N GLY A 180 1.36 -21.25 11.15
CA GLY A 180 1.24 -22.56 10.49
C GLY A 180 1.79 -23.72 11.33
N SER A 181 2.65 -24.55 10.72
CA SER A 181 3.27 -25.72 11.36
C SER A 181 4.08 -25.35 12.61
N ILE A 182 4.73 -24.17 12.63
CA ILE A 182 5.36 -23.66 13.86
C ILE A 182 4.33 -23.44 14.96
N GLY A 183 3.18 -22.86 14.62
CA GLY A 183 2.08 -22.63 15.57
C GLY A 183 1.52 -23.92 16.13
N GLU A 184 1.36 -24.94 15.28
CA GLU A 184 0.93 -26.28 15.68
C GLU A 184 1.93 -26.95 16.62
N ALA A 185 3.23 -26.89 16.31
CA ALA A 185 4.28 -27.42 17.19
C ALA A 185 4.27 -26.71 18.56
N LEU A 186 4.20 -25.37 18.57
CA LEU A 186 4.16 -24.59 19.81
C LEU A 186 2.89 -24.88 20.63
N ALA A 187 1.74 -25.02 19.98
CA ALA A 187 0.46 -25.32 20.65
C ALA A 187 0.47 -26.68 21.36
N HIS A 188 1.21 -27.66 20.83
CA HIS A 188 1.36 -28.99 21.43
C HIS A 188 2.59 -29.12 22.34
N GLY A 189 3.30 -28.02 22.64
CA GLY A 189 4.51 -28.03 23.46
C GLY A 189 5.68 -28.80 22.83
N GLN A 190 5.68 -28.93 21.51
CA GLN A 190 6.71 -29.64 20.74
C GLN A 190 7.86 -28.70 20.35
N ALA A 191 9.06 -29.26 20.19
CA ALA A 191 10.19 -28.52 19.68
C ALA A 191 9.96 -28.17 18.19
N VAL A 192 10.10 -26.89 17.84
CA VAL A 192 10.00 -26.42 16.45
C VAL A 192 11.17 -26.97 15.64
N THR A 193 10.86 -27.65 14.54
CA THR A 193 11.85 -28.28 13.66
C THR A 193 12.22 -27.39 12.48
N GLY A 194 13.31 -27.75 11.79
CA GLY A 194 13.68 -27.11 10.52
C GLY A 194 12.61 -27.24 9.44
N SER A 195 11.86 -28.35 9.41
CA SER A 195 10.75 -28.53 8.47
C SER A 195 9.58 -27.60 8.78
N ASP A 196 9.21 -27.41 10.05
CA ASP A 196 8.13 -26.50 10.43
C ASP A 196 8.44 -25.08 9.99
N MET A 197 9.68 -24.65 10.21
CA MET A 197 10.19 -23.36 9.77
C MET A 197 10.14 -23.19 8.26
N GLY A 198 10.61 -24.18 7.49
CA GLY A 198 10.60 -24.16 6.04
C GLY A 198 9.19 -24.12 5.45
N ILE A 199 8.27 -24.95 5.96
CA ILE A 199 6.88 -25.01 5.52
C ILE A 199 6.16 -23.70 5.82
N THR A 200 6.28 -23.18 7.04
CA THR A 200 5.65 -21.91 7.42
C THR A 200 6.18 -20.75 6.59
N PHE A 201 7.49 -20.68 6.31
CA PHE A 201 8.07 -19.65 5.46
C PHE A 201 7.49 -19.68 4.05
N LEU A 202 7.54 -20.86 3.41
CA LEU A 202 7.09 -21.02 2.02
C LEU A 202 5.60 -20.76 1.89
N ASN A 203 4.79 -21.29 2.80
CA ASN A 203 3.36 -21.02 2.86
C ASN A 203 3.09 -19.52 2.99
N SER A 204 3.78 -18.85 3.92
CA SER A 204 3.59 -17.41 4.15
C SER A 204 3.99 -16.56 2.94
N LEU A 205 5.05 -16.95 2.25
CA LEU A 205 5.51 -16.28 1.03
C LEU A 205 4.49 -16.46 -0.10
N MET A 206 4.11 -17.71 -0.43
CA MET A 206 3.25 -18.02 -1.57
C MET A 206 1.83 -17.50 -1.38
N SER A 207 1.25 -17.68 -0.19
CA SER A 207 -0.04 -17.08 0.14
C SER A 207 0.04 -15.56 0.18
N GLY A 208 1.18 -14.98 0.58
CA GLY A 208 1.42 -13.54 0.48
C GLY A 208 1.38 -13.02 -0.96
N ILE A 209 1.89 -13.79 -1.93
CA ILE A 209 1.79 -13.44 -3.36
C ILE A 209 0.32 -13.40 -3.78
N PHE A 210 -0.44 -14.47 -3.53
CA PHE A 210 -1.86 -14.52 -3.89
C PHE A 210 -2.70 -13.47 -3.15
N CYS A 211 -2.40 -13.21 -1.89
CA CYS A 211 -3.05 -12.16 -1.11
C CYS A 211 -2.97 -10.84 -1.85
N ASN A 212 -1.78 -10.40 -2.24
CA ASN A 212 -1.64 -9.07 -2.83
C ASN A 212 -1.91 -9.02 -4.34
N ILE A 213 -2.03 -10.16 -5.01
CA ILE A 213 -2.70 -10.22 -6.32
C ILE A 213 -4.14 -9.72 -6.18
N LEU A 214 -4.88 -10.20 -5.18
CA LEU A 214 -6.27 -9.81 -4.92
C LEU A 214 -6.36 -8.42 -4.29
N VAL A 215 -5.62 -8.17 -3.21
CA VAL A 215 -5.70 -6.91 -2.46
C VAL A 215 -5.23 -5.73 -3.30
N ALA A 216 -4.15 -5.83 -4.07
CA ALA A 216 -3.74 -4.74 -4.96
C ALA A 216 -4.74 -4.52 -6.11
N ALA A 217 -5.43 -5.57 -6.59
CA ALA A 217 -6.47 -5.44 -7.61
C ALA A 217 -7.62 -4.52 -7.18
N THR A 218 -7.89 -4.39 -5.87
CA THR A 218 -8.89 -3.43 -5.36
C THR A 218 -8.61 -1.98 -5.74
N LEU A 219 -7.33 -1.61 -5.92
CA LEU A 219 -6.98 -0.27 -6.39
C LEU A 219 -7.49 -0.03 -7.82
N TYR A 220 -7.39 -1.04 -8.68
CA TYR A 220 -7.89 -0.99 -10.06
C TYR A 220 -9.42 -0.95 -10.09
N VAL A 221 -10.05 -1.85 -9.32
CA VAL A 221 -11.51 -1.93 -9.17
C VAL A 221 -12.10 -0.68 -8.49
N THR A 222 -11.29 0.15 -7.84
CA THR A 222 -11.77 1.45 -7.37
C THR A 222 -12.06 2.40 -8.55
N TYR A 223 -11.29 2.29 -9.63
CA TYR A 223 -11.29 3.23 -10.77
C TYR A 223 -11.91 2.68 -12.05
N PHE A 224 -12.40 1.43 -12.06
CA PHE A 224 -13.05 0.86 -13.25
C PHE A 224 -14.37 1.53 -13.61
N SER A 225 -15.04 2.17 -12.64
CA SER A 225 -16.37 2.75 -12.80
C SER A 225 -16.48 4.07 -12.04
N LYS A 226 -17.38 4.95 -12.50
CA LYS A 226 -17.73 6.19 -11.79
C LYS A 226 -18.74 5.97 -10.66
N SER A 227 -19.34 4.78 -10.56
CA SER A 227 -20.33 4.45 -9.53
C SER A 227 -19.65 3.96 -8.25
N PRO A 228 -19.73 4.70 -7.13
CA PRO A 228 -19.13 4.26 -5.86
C PRO A 228 -19.70 2.93 -5.38
N THR A 229 -21.01 2.70 -5.57
CA THR A 229 -21.67 1.45 -5.17
C THR A 229 -21.12 0.23 -5.92
N ALA A 230 -20.86 0.37 -7.22
CA ALA A 230 -20.27 -0.72 -8.02
C ALA A 230 -18.84 -1.03 -7.54
N SER A 231 -18.04 0.00 -7.27
CA SER A 231 -16.69 -0.17 -6.71
C SER A 231 -16.72 -0.84 -5.33
N ILE A 232 -17.63 -0.43 -4.44
CA ILE A 232 -17.80 -1.06 -3.11
C ILE A 232 -18.08 -2.56 -3.24
N LEU A 233 -19.06 -2.94 -4.08
CA LEU A 233 -19.44 -4.34 -4.24
C LEU A 233 -18.28 -5.18 -4.79
N CYS A 234 -17.60 -4.70 -5.83
CA CYS A 234 -16.49 -5.44 -6.41
C CYS A 234 -15.29 -5.53 -5.44
N ILE A 235 -14.97 -4.45 -4.72
CA ILE A 235 -13.97 -4.48 -3.65
C ILE A 235 -14.36 -5.51 -2.60
N PHE A 236 -15.61 -5.49 -2.12
CA PHE A 236 -16.09 -6.45 -1.13
C PHE A 236 -15.87 -7.91 -1.57
N PHE A 237 -16.28 -8.29 -2.79
CA PHE A 237 -16.12 -9.67 -3.26
C PHE A 237 -14.66 -10.08 -3.47
N VAL A 238 -13.81 -9.18 -3.96
CA VAL A 238 -12.36 -9.45 -4.05
C VAL A 238 -11.76 -9.66 -2.67
N LEU A 239 -12.21 -8.87 -1.69
CA LEU A 239 -11.74 -8.98 -0.31
C LEU A 239 -12.24 -10.24 0.39
N LEU A 240 -13.51 -10.60 0.18
CA LEU A 240 -14.10 -11.85 0.64
C LEU A 240 -13.29 -13.06 0.17
N ALA A 241 -12.93 -13.09 -1.12
CA ALA A 241 -12.19 -14.19 -1.72
C ALA A 241 -10.83 -14.42 -1.07
N PHE A 242 -10.03 -13.36 -0.80
CA PHE A 242 -8.74 -13.56 -0.13
C PHE A 242 -8.92 -13.98 1.34
N CYS A 243 -9.95 -13.45 2.03
CA CYS A 243 -10.18 -13.76 3.44
C CYS A 243 -10.55 -15.22 3.64
N ILE A 244 -11.50 -15.73 2.84
CA ILE A 244 -11.92 -17.14 2.90
C ILE A 244 -10.75 -18.06 2.57
N SER A 245 -9.89 -17.65 1.62
CA SER A 245 -8.70 -18.41 1.24
C SER A 245 -7.61 -18.44 2.32
N GLY A 246 -7.73 -17.63 3.38
CA GLY A 246 -6.78 -17.62 4.50
C GLY A 246 -5.39 -17.07 4.15
N PHE A 247 -5.28 -16.25 3.09
CA PHE A 247 -3.99 -15.76 2.63
C PHE A 247 -3.34 -14.75 3.58
N GLN A 248 -2.01 -14.61 3.47
CA GLN A 248 -1.21 -13.78 4.38
C GLN A 248 -1.14 -12.33 3.90
N HIS A 249 -1.73 -11.41 4.67
CA HIS A 249 -1.71 -9.97 4.43
C HIS A 249 -0.83 -9.30 5.48
N VAL A 250 0.32 -8.77 5.09
CA VAL A 250 1.35 -8.29 6.03
C VAL A 250 0.82 -7.27 7.04
N VAL A 251 -0.07 -6.36 6.62
CA VAL A 251 -0.64 -5.35 7.56
C VAL A 251 -1.65 -5.97 8.53
N ALA A 252 -2.42 -6.96 8.09
CA ALA A 252 -3.35 -7.66 8.98
C ALA A 252 -2.57 -8.56 9.95
N ASN A 253 -1.48 -9.16 9.46
CA ASN A 253 -0.56 -9.94 10.26
C ASN A 253 0.19 -9.07 11.27
N SER A 254 0.47 -7.80 10.97
CA SER A 254 1.07 -6.85 11.93
C SER A 254 0.18 -6.64 13.16
N PHE A 255 -1.14 -6.58 12.99
CA PHE A 255 -2.06 -6.54 14.13
C PHE A 255 -1.95 -7.80 14.99
N ILE A 256 -2.00 -8.98 14.39
CA ILE A 256 -1.88 -10.26 15.11
C ILE A 256 -0.49 -10.42 15.74
N PHE A 257 0.57 -9.93 15.11
CA PHE A 257 1.91 -9.88 15.68
C PHE A 257 1.93 -9.06 16.97
N TRP A 258 1.31 -7.89 16.98
CA TRP A 258 1.24 -7.08 18.20
C TRP A 258 0.38 -7.71 19.28
N MET A 259 -0.72 -8.38 18.93
CA MET A 259 -1.48 -9.19 19.87
C MET A 259 -0.62 -10.33 20.45
N ASN A 260 0.19 -11.01 19.63
CA ASN A 260 1.13 -12.04 20.10
C ASN A 260 2.14 -11.48 21.10
N VAL A 261 2.69 -10.30 20.85
CA VAL A 261 3.60 -9.62 21.79
C VAL A 261 2.90 -9.29 23.11
N LEU A 262 1.68 -8.73 23.06
CA LEU A 262 0.94 -8.31 24.25
C LEU A 262 0.39 -9.49 25.07
N MET A 263 0.14 -10.63 24.41
CA MET A 263 -0.42 -11.83 25.04
C MET A 263 0.65 -12.84 25.49
N LEU A 264 1.95 -12.48 25.45
CA LEU A 264 3.00 -13.34 26.01
C LEU A 264 2.73 -13.66 27.48
N GLY A 265 2.92 -14.93 27.86
CA GLY A 265 2.66 -15.39 29.23
C GLY A 265 1.17 -15.50 29.61
N THR A 266 0.23 -15.26 28.67
CA THR A 266 -1.18 -15.54 28.94
C THR A 266 -1.43 -17.04 29.11
N THR A 267 -2.27 -17.39 30.09
CA THR A 267 -2.56 -18.77 30.43
C THR A 267 -3.99 -19.15 30.02
N MET A 268 -4.14 -20.31 29.39
CA MET A 268 -5.45 -20.90 29.12
C MET A 268 -5.48 -22.27 29.81
N PHE A 269 -6.57 -22.57 30.51
CA PHE A 269 -6.71 -23.81 31.30
C PHE A 269 -5.52 -24.08 32.25
N GLY A 270 -4.92 -23.02 32.80
CA GLY A 270 -3.78 -23.14 33.73
C GLY A 270 -2.44 -23.45 33.07
N THR A 271 -2.32 -23.35 31.74
CA THR A 271 -1.08 -23.54 30.99
C THR A 271 -0.70 -22.29 30.20
N GLU A 272 0.58 -21.92 30.20
CA GLU A 272 1.08 -20.87 29.29
C GLU A 272 1.01 -21.36 27.85
N VAL A 273 0.28 -20.63 27.00
CA VAL A 273 0.00 -21.08 25.62
C VAL A 273 0.92 -20.39 24.61
N LEU A 274 1.56 -19.27 24.98
CA LEU A 274 2.50 -18.53 24.13
C LEU A 274 3.89 -18.48 24.76
N SER A 275 4.79 -19.33 24.25
CA SER A 275 6.22 -19.20 24.50
C SER A 275 6.74 -17.85 23.99
N GLY A 276 7.68 -17.23 24.72
CA GLY A 276 8.37 -16.02 24.26
C GLY A 276 9.06 -16.15 22.89
N SER A 277 9.37 -17.38 22.47
CA SER A 277 9.90 -17.67 21.14
C SER A 277 8.92 -17.38 20.00
N SER A 278 7.61 -17.34 20.27
CA SER A 278 6.56 -17.11 19.27
C SER A 278 6.75 -15.79 18.51
N VAL A 279 7.24 -14.74 19.18
CA VAL A 279 7.45 -13.41 18.58
C VAL A 279 8.52 -13.48 17.49
N GLY A 280 9.64 -14.14 17.78
CA GLY A 280 10.72 -14.34 16.82
C GLY A 280 10.26 -15.15 15.62
N TYR A 281 9.53 -16.25 15.87
CA TYR A 281 8.97 -17.07 14.79
C TYR A 281 7.96 -16.31 13.93
N PHE A 282 7.06 -15.55 14.55
CA PHE A 282 6.07 -14.76 13.83
C PHE A 282 6.74 -13.69 12.95
N ALA A 283 7.73 -12.97 13.49
CA ALA A 283 8.47 -11.97 12.72
C ALA A 283 9.22 -12.59 11.53
N GLY A 284 9.97 -13.66 11.76
CA GLY A 284 10.86 -14.26 10.76
C GLY A 284 10.16 -15.13 9.72
N PHE A 285 9.14 -15.88 10.11
CA PHE A 285 8.53 -16.92 9.27
C PHE A 285 7.10 -16.60 8.83
N ASN A 286 6.47 -15.56 9.38
CA ASN A 286 5.19 -15.04 8.87
C ASN A 286 5.33 -13.62 8.30
N LEU A 287 5.71 -12.62 9.11
CA LEU A 287 5.69 -11.21 8.68
C LEU A 287 6.66 -10.94 7.54
N LEU A 288 7.92 -11.38 7.66
CA LEU A 288 8.93 -11.17 6.64
C LEU A 288 8.56 -11.82 5.29
N PRO A 289 8.24 -13.14 5.21
CA PRO A 289 7.83 -13.74 3.95
C PRO A 289 6.50 -13.18 3.43
N ALA A 290 5.54 -12.81 4.29
CA ALA A 290 4.30 -12.16 3.84
C ALA A 290 4.57 -10.75 3.26
N PHE A 291 5.49 -9.98 3.85
CA PHE A 291 5.92 -8.69 3.31
C PHE A 291 6.49 -8.85 1.89
N ILE A 292 7.41 -9.81 1.72
CA ILE A 292 8.03 -10.11 0.41
C ILE A 292 6.98 -10.62 -0.58
N GLY A 293 6.16 -11.59 -0.17
CA GLY A 293 5.12 -12.17 -1.02
C GLY A 293 4.12 -11.12 -1.47
N ASN A 294 3.65 -10.27 -0.54
CA ASN A 294 2.77 -9.17 -0.87
C ASN A 294 3.43 -8.21 -1.87
N PHE A 295 4.72 -7.88 -1.71
CA PHE A 295 5.43 -7.08 -2.72
C PHE A 295 5.41 -7.75 -4.08
N LEU A 296 5.81 -9.03 -4.18
CA LEU A 296 5.85 -9.75 -5.46
C LEU A 296 4.46 -9.77 -6.16
N GLY A 297 3.39 -10.06 -5.42
CA GLY A 297 2.04 -10.09 -5.96
C GLY A 297 1.51 -8.73 -6.43
N GLY A 298 1.64 -7.71 -5.57
CA GLY A 298 1.03 -6.40 -5.79
C GLY A 298 1.94 -5.35 -6.43
N ALA A 299 3.25 -5.58 -6.52
CA ALA A 299 4.21 -4.72 -7.21
C ALA A 299 4.59 -5.28 -8.58
N ILE A 300 4.85 -6.58 -8.66
CA ILE A 300 5.38 -7.20 -9.87
C ILE A 300 4.26 -7.80 -10.70
N ILE A 301 3.52 -8.79 -10.19
CA ILE A 301 2.61 -9.61 -11.03
C ILE A 301 1.47 -8.76 -11.62
N ILE A 302 0.57 -8.25 -10.77
CA ILE A 302 -0.63 -7.54 -11.26
C ILE A 302 -0.28 -6.24 -11.98
N PRO A 303 0.59 -5.35 -11.44
CA PRO A 303 0.91 -4.11 -12.13
C PRO A 303 1.64 -4.28 -13.46
N THR A 304 2.50 -5.28 -13.58
CA THR A 304 3.22 -5.54 -14.85
C THR A 304 2.25 -6.03 -15.92
N VAL A 305 1.37 -6.98 -15.59
CA VAL A 305 0.36 -7.46 -16.54
C VAL A 305 -0.58 -6.32 -16.95
N ALA A 306 -1.09 -5.55 -15.98
CA ALA A 306 -1.91 -4.36 -16.24
C ALA A 306 -1.22 -3.35 -17.16
N TYR A 307 0.07 -3.10 -16.94
CA TYR A 307 0.86 -2.20 -17.77
C TYR A 307 0.95 -2.67 -19.23
N PHE A 308 1.22 -3.96 -19.47
CA PHE A 308 1.32 -4.47 -20.82
C PHE A 308 -0.02 -4.47 -21.56
N ILE A 309 -1.13 -4.70 -20.86
CA ILE A 309 -2.49 -4.62 -21.43
C ILE A 309 -2.78 -3.20 -21.96
N ALA A 310 -2.43 -2.17 -21.19
CA ALA A 310 -2.76 -0.77 -21.50
C ALA A 310 -1.55 0.12 -21.80
N HIS A 311 -0.44 -0.45 -22.30
CA HIS A 311 0.87 0.21 -22.38
C HIS A 311 0.82 1.62 -23.00
N LYS A 312 0.21 1.74 -24.19
CA LYS A 312 0.12 3.03 -24.91
C LYS A 312 -0.63 4.08 -24.08
N LYS A 313 -1.72 3.68 -23.43
CA LYS A 313 -2.53 4.55 -22.58
C LYS A 313 -1.78 4.96 -21.32
N VAL A 314 -1.11 4.02 -20.65
CA VAL A 314 -0.29 4.34 -19.46
C VAL A 314 0.84 5.31 -19.78
N VAL A 315 1.53 5.12 -20.91
CA VAL A 315 2.58 6.06 -21.37
C VAL A 315 1.99 7.44 -21.64
N ALA A 316 0.86 7.53 -22.34
CA ALA A 316 0.17 8.80 -22.57
C ALA A 316 -0.25 9.49 -21.27
N THR A 317 -0.83 8.74 -20.31
CA THR A 317 -1.19 9.24 -18.98
C THR A 317 0.05 9.77 -18.25
N ALA A 318 1.16 9.04 -18.30
CA ALA A 318 2.38 9.44 -17.62
C ALA A 318 3.01 10.71 -18.23
N VAL A 319 2.86 10.93 -19.54
CA VAL A 319 3.23 12.17 -20.21
C VAL A 319 2.40 13.34 -19.68
N ASN A 320 1.07 13.18 -19.59
CA ASN A 320 0.18 14.20 -19.03
C ASN A 320 0.56 14.55 -17.59
N LEU A 321 0.75 13.55 -16.73
CA LEU A 321 1.19 13.76 -15.34
C LEU A 321 2.55 14.47 -15.23
N LYS A 322 3.49 14.19 -16.14
CA LYS A 322 4.79 14.88 -16.19
C LYS A 322 4.62 16.35 -16.61
N LYS A 323 3.81 16.63 -17.64
CA LYS A 323 3.51 17.99 -18.08
C LYS A 323 2.88 18.81 -16.95
N GLU A 324 1.87 18.25 -16.27
CA GLU A 324 1.21 18.89 -15.12
C GLU A 324 2.20 19.18 -13.99
N ASN A 325 3.07 18.24 -13.66
CA ASN A 325 4.09 18.42 -12.62
C ASN A 325 5.09 19.54 -12.98
N TYR A 326 5.53 19.61 -14.24
CA TYR A 326 6.40 20.71 -14.69
C TYR A 326 5.68 22.05 -14.69
N ALA A 327 4.43 22.11 -15.15
CA ALA A 327 3.61 23.32 -15.11
C ALA A 327 3.43 23.84 -13.68
N SER A 328 3.13 22.96 -12.71
CA SER A 328 3.02 23.31 -11.30
C SER A 328 4.35 23.83 -10.72
N LYS A 329 5.48 23.23 -11.09
CA LYS A 329 6.81 23.73 -10.69
C LYS A 329 7.14 25.09 -11.29
N ILE A 330 6.73 25.34 -12.54
CA ILE A 330 6.90 26.65 -13.19
C ILE A 330 6.12 27.72 -12.41
N LYS A 331 4.85 27.48 -12.08
CA LYS A 331 4.03 28.40 -11.28
C LYS A 331 4.68 28.75 -9.94
N ILE A 332 5.18 27.75 -9.21
CA ILE A 332 5.89 27.96 -7.93
C ILE A 332 7.15 28.81 -8.14
N LEU A 333 7.91 28.58 -9.22
CA LEU A 333 9.12 29.34 -9.52
C LEU A 333 8.81 30.77 -9.98
N GLN A 334 7.70 31.00 -10.69
CA GLN A 334 7.22 32.33 -11.09
C GLN A 334 6.86 33.16 -9.86
N LEU A 335 6.13 32.57 -8.89
CA LEU A 335 5.87 33.20 -7.59
C LEU A 335 7.17 33.54 -6.85
N LYS A 336 8.09 32.56 -6.72
CA LYS A 336 9.38 32.77 -6.03
C LYS A 336 10.31 33.78 -6.71
N ALA A 337 10.13 34.02 -8.01
CA ALA A 337 10.91 35.00 -8.76
C ALA A 337 10.24 36.38 -8.82
N GLY A 338 9.04 36.52 -8.24
CA GLY A 338 8.26 37.76 -8.28
C GLY A 338 7.71 38.07 -9.68
N PHE A 339 7.51 37.06 -10.52
CA PHE A 339 6.85 37.20 -11.83
C PHE A 339 5.34 37.00 -11.74
N ALA A 340 4.87 36.34 -10.67
CA ALA A 340 3.47 36.10 -10.43
C ALA A 340 3.14 36.38 -8.97
N GLU A 341 1.86 36.62 -8.70
CA GLU A 341 1.30 36.84 -7.37
C GLU A 341 -0.03 36.07 -7.24
N ILE A 342 -0.49 35.88 -6.00
CA ILE A 342 -1.80 35.30 -5.71
C ILE A 342 -2.72 36.44 -5.28
N ILE A 343 -3.73 36.74 -6.11
CA ILE A 343 -4.74 37.77 -5.86
C ILE A 343 -6.09 37.07 -5.83
N ASP A 344 -6.83 37.20 -4.71
CA ASP A 344 -8.14 36.54 -4.51
C ASP A 344 -8.13 35.03 -4.83
N ASN A 345 -7.12 34.32 -4.31
CA ASN A 345 -6.84 32.89 -4.58
C ASN A 345 -6.56 32.53 -6.04
N ASN A 346 -6.41 33.50 -6.94
CA ASN A 346 -6.07 33.29 -8.33
C ASN A 346 -4.59 33.57 -8.59
N PHE A 347 -3.97 32.70 -9.38
CA PHE A 347 -2.61 32.90 -9.88
C PHE A 347 -2.63 33.95 -10.99
N VAL A 348 -1.98 35.09 -10.76
CA VAL A 348 -1.86 36.19 -11.73
C VAL A 348 -0.40 36.35 -12.13
N LEU A 349 -0.11 36.22 -13.43
CA LEU A 349 1.24 36.33 -14.00
C LEU A 349 1.43 37.73 -14.61
N ASP A 350 2.48 38.44 -14.20
CA ASP A 350 2.94 39.64 -14.89
C ASP A 350 3.69 39.19 -16.16
N GLN A 351 2.94 39.14 -17.27
CA GLN A 351 3.42 38.66 -18.55
C GLN A 351 4.61 39.50 -19.07
N THR A 352 4.59 40.81 -18.83
CA THR A 352 5.63 41.74 -19.30
C THR A 352 6.94 41.47 -18.58
N LYS A 353 6.90 41.42 -17.25
CA LYS A 353 8.06 41.14 -16.40
C LYS A 353 8.62 39.74 -16.66
N PHE A 354 7.74 38.76 -16.86
CA PHE A 354 8.11 37.38 -17.17
C PHE A 354 8.80 37.27 -18.54
N ASN A 355 8.22 37.83 -19.60
CA ASN A 355 8.76 37.77 -20.95
C ASN A 355 10.12 38.46 -21.05
N ASN A 356 10.28 39.64 -20.42
CA ASN A 356 11.55 40.35 -20.35
C ASN A 356 12.64 39.57 -19.60
N ALA A 357 12.24 38.81 -18.58
CA ALA A 357 13.19 37.98 -17.83
C ALA A 357 13.64 36.74 -18.61
N ILE A 358 12.77 36.15 -19.45
CA ILE A 358 13.07 34.92 -20.20
C ILE A 358 13.85 35.19 -21.49
N SER A 359 13.57 36.30 -22.19
CA SER A 359 14.25 36.65 -23.44
C SER A 359 15.77 36.75 -23.29
N ASN A 360 16.26 37.00 -22.07
CA ASN A 360 17.66 37.14 -21.71
C ASN A 360 18.31 35.85 -21.16
N VAL A 361 17.61 34.72 -21.12
CA VAL A 361 18.13 33.47 -20.54
C VAL A 361 18.77 32.59 -21.61
N GLN A 362 20.10 32.53 -21.61
CA GLN A 362 20.83 31.45 -22.25
C GLN A 362 20.91 30.24 -21.30
N LEU A 363 20.47 29.07 -21.79
CA LEU A 363 20.65 27.83 -21.05
C LEU A 363 22.14 27.43 -21.07
N PRO A 364 22.73 27.07 -19.92
CA PRO A 364 24.09 26.56 -19.90
C PRO A 364 24.15 25.27 -20.74
N VAL A 365 25.12 25.21 -21.66
CA VAL A 365 25.38 24.01 -22.47
C VAL A 365 25.63 22.84 -21.52
N LYS A 366 24.81 21.78 -21.60
CA LYS A 366 25.04 20.55 -20.82
C LYS A 366 26.42 20.01 -21.21
N LYS A 367 27.42 20.14 -20.33
CA LYS A 367 28.66 19.34 -20.44
C LYS A 367 28.26 17.88 -20.33
N HIS A 368 28.30 17.16 -21.45
CA HIS A 368 28.11 15.72 -21.46
C HIS A 368 29.38 15.13 -20.84
N TRP A 369 29.25 14.51 -19.66
CA TRP A 369 30.38 13.84 -18.99
C TRP A 369 30.90 12.64 -19.79
N PHE A 370 30.11 12.16 -20.75
CA PHE A 370 30.48 11.11 -21.68
C PHE A 370 30.30 11.59 -23.12
N VAL A 371 31.23 12.41 -23.59
CA VAL A 371 31.48 12.50 -25.04
C VAL A 371 32.23 11.23 -25.42
N LYS A 372 31.54 10.30 -26.10
CA LYS A 372 32.19 9.17 -26.75
C LYS A 372 33.17 9.78 -27.77
N LYS A 373 34.48 9.77 -27.46
CA LYS A 373 35.52 10.13 -28.44
C LYS A 373 35.33 9.22 -29.65
N THR A 374 34.77 9.76 -30.72
CA THR A 374 34.93 9.16 -32.05
C THR A 374 36.41 9.19 -32.35
N LYS A 375 37.05 8.02 -32.34
CA LYS A 375 38.40 7.84 -32.86
C LYS A 375 38.31 8.07 -34.38
N ASN A 376 39.02 9.09 -34.86
CA ASN A 376 39.52 9.10 -36.24
C ASN A 376 40.63 8.07 -36.37
#